data_AF-A0A3E3DCV9-F1
#
_entry.id   AF-A0A3E3DCV9-F1
#
_cell.length_a   1.000
_cell.length_b   1.000
_cell.length_c   1.000
_cell.angle_alpha   90.00
_cell.angle_beta   90.00
_cell.angle_gamma   90.00
#
_symmetry.space_group_name_H-M   'P 1'
#
loop_
_entity.id
_entity.type
_entity.pdbx_description
1 polymer ?
#
loop_
_entity_poly.entity_id
_entity_poly.type
_entity_poly.pdbx_seq_one_letter_code
_entity_poly.pdbx_strand_id
1 'polypeptide(L)'
;MLKMVIRMNDDKITAENKYRLDGIYNTINHTFQTVGLPRMEDGSGALVFRDCGRARDFSLFGRIVNTLKRQTWFMDNVSVWRLCDSDDSDSPDDFNEEDLLTHYQEKTAMRA
;
A
#
# COMPACT_ATOMS: atom_id res chain seq x y z
N MET A 1 -1.52 -10.45 -12.37
CA MET A 1 -0.64 -10.44 -11.16
C MET A 1 -0.87 -9.15 -10.40
N LEU A 2 -1.19 -9.25 -9.11
CA LEU A 2 -1.43 -8.12 -8.23
C LEU A 2 -0.18 -7.72 -7.44
N LYS A 3 0.10 -6.41 -7.40
CA LYS A 3 1.12 -5.81 -6.53
C LYS A 3 0.57 -4.56 -5.84
N MET A 4 0.99 -4.32 -4.61
CA MET A 4 0.72 -3.08 -3.89
C MET A 4 2.02 -2.37 -3.57
N VAL A 5 2.09 -1.09 -3.91
CA VAL A 5 3.24 -0.22 -3.66
C VAL A 5 2.87 0.80 -2.59
N ILE A 6 3.65 0.86 -1.51
CA ILE A 6 3.48 1.79 -0.41
C ILE A 6 4.80 2.52 -0.17
N ARG A 7 4.76 3.85 -0.14
CA ARG A 7 5.87 4.70 0.31
C ARG A 7 5.39 5.62 1.40
N MET A 8 6.14 5.71 2.50
CA MET A 8 5.88 6.68 3.56
C MET A 8 6.70 7.95 3.33
N ASN A 9 6.26 9.06 3.90
CA ASN A 9 7.01 10.31 3.94
C ASN A 9 7.93 10.29 5.17
N ASP A 10 9.10 9.68 5.01
CA ASP A 10 10.07 9.48 6.09
C ASP A 10 10.54 10.81 6.70
N ASP A 11 10.73 11.84 5.87
CA ASP A 11 11.13 13.19 6.31
C ASP A 11 10.04 13.80 7.21
N LYS A 12 8.78 13.72 6.80
CA LYS A 12 7.64 14.20 7.60
C LYS A 12 7.53 13.44 8.91
N ILE A 13 7.58 12.11 8.87
CA ILE A 13 7.47 11.26 10.06
C ILE A 13 8.58 11.60 11.06
N THR A 14 9.82 11.74 10.56
CA THR A 14 10.99 12.07 11.37
C THR A 14 10.92 13.48 11.94
N ALA A 15 10.50 14.46 11.13
CA ALA A 15 10.39 15.86 11.54
C ALA A 15 9.28 16.07 12.59
N GLU A 16 8.13 15.42 12.42
CA GLU A 16 7.02 15.52 13.38
C GLU A 16 7.27 14.71 14.66
N ASN A 17 8.05 13.64 14.57
CA ASN A 17 8.42 12.75 15.68
C ASN A 17 7.22 12.23 16.51
N LYS A 18 6.03 12.14 15.89
CA LYS A 18 4.82 11.57 16.50
C LYS A 18 4.80 10.06 16.45
N TYR A 19 5.43 9.48 15.42
CA TYR A 19 5.49 8.05 15.18
C TYR A 19 6.93 7.65 14.94
N ARG A 20 7.27 6.43 15.36
CA ARG A 20 8.57 5.84 15.07
C ARG A 20 8.56 5.21 13.68
N LEU A 21 9.56 5.57 12.86
CA LEU A 21 9.71 5.09 11.49
C LEU A 21 9.73 3.55 11.44
N ASP A 22 10.57 2.93 12.28
CA ASP A 22 10.69 1.48 12.40
C ASP A 22 9.37 0.82 12.85
N GLY A 23 8.62 1.47 13.73
CA GLY A 23 7.29 1.01 14.16
C GLY A 23 6.28 0.98 13.02
N ILE A 24 6.26 2.02 12.17
CA ILE A 24 5.39 2.09 10.99
C ILE A 24 5.74 0.96 10.01
N TYR A 25 7.01 0.88 9.61
CA TYR A 25 7.45 -0.12 8.63
C TYR A 25 7.23 -1.56 9.14
N ASN A 26 7.49 -1.84 10.42
CA ASN A 26 7.21 -3.14 11.02
C ASN A 26 5.71 -3.46 11.04
N THR A 27 4.86 -2.48 11.36
CA THR A 27 3.40 -2.67 11.38
C THR A 27 2.87 -3.01 9.99
N ILE A 28 3.32 -2.30 8.96
CA ILE A 28 2.92 -2.57 7.57
C ILE A 28 3.41 -3.98 7.17
N ASN A 29 4.70 -4.27 7.33
CA ASN A 29 5.26 -5.59 6.98
C ASN A 29 4.51 -6.74 7.68
N HIS A 30 4.25 -6.60 8.98
CA HIS A 30 3.54 -7.62 9.75
C HIS A 30 2.11 -7.83 9.27
N THR A 31 1.42 -6.76 8.86
CA THR A 31 0.04 -6.83 8.32
C THR A 31 -0.03 -7.71 7.06
N PHE A 32 0.90 -7.53 6.12
CA PHE A 32 0.95 -8.34 4.90
C PHE A 32 1.47 -9.77 5.16
N GLN A 33 2.49 -9.90 6.02
CA GLN A 33 3.05 -11.21 6.38
C GLN A 33 2.01 -12.12 7.05
N THR A 34 1.16 -11.57 7.93
CA THR A 34 0.12 -12.33 8.64
C THR A 34 -0.89 -12.99 7.69
N VAL A 35 -1.12 -12.40 6.51
CA VAL A 35 -2.00 -12.97 5.48
C VAL A 35 -1.22 -13.70 4.37
N GLY A 36 0.09 -13.82 4.53
CA GLY A 36 0.98 -14.52 3.60
C GLY A 36 1.11 -13.84 2.24
N LEU A 37 1.09 -12.50 2.20
CA LEU A 37 1.43 -11.70 1.02
C LEU A 37 2.90 -11.26 1.13
N PRO A 38 3.82 -11.80 0.31
CA PRO A 38 5.24 -11.57 0.46
C PRO A 38 5.63 -10.16 0.02
N ARG A 39 6.64 -9.62 0.72
CA ARG A 39 7.35 -8.40 0.31
C ARG A 39 8.34 -8.73 -0.80
N MET A 40 8.44 -7.85 -1.79
CA MET A 40 9.49 -7.81 -2.80
C MET A 40 10.48 -6.69 -2.47
N GLU A 41 11.76 -6.95 -2.69
CA GLU A 41 12.78 -5.90 -2.71
C GLU A 41 12.81 -5.27 -4.10
N ASP A 42 12.62 -3.96 -4.18
CA ASP A 42 12.59 -3.22 -5.44
C ASP A 42 13.70 -2.16 -5.56
N GLY A 43 14.59 -2.06 -4.56
CA GLY A 43 15.67 -1.08 -4.50
C GLY A 43 15.23 0.39 -4.44
N SER A 44 13.93 0.68 -4.53
CA SER A 44 13.37 2.03 -4.64
C SER A 44 13.12 2.68 -3.28
N GLY A 45 13.22 1.88 -2.21
CA GLY A 45 12.84 2.26 -0.85
C GLY A 45 11.34 2.15 -0.58
N ALA A 46 10.53 1.77 -1.57
CA ALA A 46 9.11 1.47 -1.35
C ALA A 46 8.93 0.07 -0.73
N LEU A 47 7.78 -0.11 -0.10
CA LEU A 47 7.28 -1.43 0.27
C LEU A 47 6.43 -1.95 -0.89
N VAL A 48 6.90 -3.02 -1.52
CA VAL A 48 6.17 -3.70 -2.59
C VAL A 48 5.70 -5.06 -2.07
N PHE A 49 4.41 -5.33 -2.13
CA PHE A 49 3.82 -6.62 -1.76
C PHE A 49 3.10 -7.22 -2.95
N ARG A 50 3.28 -8.53 -3.19
CA ARG A 50 2.64 -9.21 -4.33
C ARG A 50 1.68 -10.31 -3.89
N ASP A 51 0.79 -10.70 -4.80
CA ASP A 51 0.03 -11.94 -4.66
C ASP A 51 0.91 -13.20 -4.75
N CYS A 52 0.30 -14.32 -4.38
CA CYS A 52 0.87 -15.66 -4.49
C CYS A 52 0.05 -16.54 -5.47
N GLY A 53 -0.77 -15.93 -6.32
CA GLY A 53 -1.67 -16.64 -7.24
C GLY A 53 -2.85 -17.34 -6.57
N ARG A 54 -3.21 -16.98 -5.32
CA ARG A 54 -4.37 -17.58 -4.64
C ARG A 54 -5.62 -16.78 -4.99
N ALA A 55 -6.73 -17.46 -5.27
CA ALA A 55 -8.01 -16.81 -5.59
C ALA A 55 -8.48 -15.78 -4.54
N ARG A 56 -8.08 -15.95 -3.27
CA ARG A 56 -8.43 -15.03 -2.19
C ARG A 56 -7.52 -13.80 -2.08
N ASP A 57 -6.39 -13.74 -2.78
CA ASP A 57 -5.38 -12.69 -2.58
C ASP A 57 -5.94 -11.29 -2.88
N PHE A 58 -6.76 -11.15 -3.93
CA PHE A 58 -7.48 -9.91 -4.22
C PHE A 58 -8.33 -9.44 -3.02
N SER A 59 -9.10 -10.35 -2.41
CA SER A 59 -9.91 -10.02 -1.23
C SER A 59 -9.06 -9.65 -0.01
N LEU A 60 -7.86 -10.24 0.13
CA LEU A 60 -6.92 -9.91 1.20
C LEU A 60 -6.35 -8.51 1.03
N PHE A 61 -5.94 -8.13 -0.18
CA PHE A 61 -5.53 -6.75 -0.48
C PHE A 61 -6.65 -5.76 -0.16
N GLY A 62 -7.88 -6.02 -0.61
CA GLY A 62 -9.04 -5.17 -0.29
C GLY A 62 -9.28 -5.04 1.22
N ARG A 63 -9.05 -6.10 2.00
CA ARG A 63 -9.18 -6.08 3.46
C ARG A 63 -8.09 -5.24 4.12
N ILE A 64 -6.84 -5.36 3.66
CA ILE A 64 -5.72 -4.53 4.12
C ILE A 64 -5.96 -3.05 3.78
N VAL A 65 -6.40 -2.74 2.56
CA VAL A 65 -6.74 -1.36 2.15
C VAL A 65 -7.77 -0.75 3.08
N ASN A 66 -8.82 -1.50 3.39
CA ASN A 66 -9.85 -1.06 4.31
C ASN A 66 -9.31 -0.82 5.74
N THR A 67 -8.31 -1.59 6.18
CA THR A 67 -7.67 -1.38 7.48
C THR A 67 -6.77 -0.13 7.46
N LEU A 68 -5.88 0.00 6.48
CA LEU A 68 -4.90 1.09 6.39
C LEU A 68 -5.57 2.46 6.23
N LYS A 69 -6.61 2.58 5.39
CA LYS A 69 -7.31 3.86 5.18
C LYS A 69 -7.99 4.44 6.42
N ARG A 70 -8.20 3.61 7.46
CA ARG A 70 -8.79 4.04 8.74
C ARG A 70 -7.75 4.49 9.75
N GLN A 71 -6.46 4.35 9.43
CA GLN A 71 -5.36 4.70 10.31
C GLN A 71 -4.86 6.11 9.97
N THR A 72 -4.95 7.04 10.92
CA THR A 72 -4.44 8.42 10.75
C THR A 72 -2.93 8.44 10.54
N TRP A 73 -2.19 7.63 11.30
CA TRP A 73 -0.73 7.49 11.13
C TRP A 73 -0.33 7.06 9.71
N PHE A 74 -1.21 6.36 8.99
CA PHE A 74 -0.98 5.94 7.61
C PHE A 74 -1.41 7.04 6.64
N MET A 75 -2.68 7.44 6.67
CA MET A 75 -3.25 8.39 5.71
C MET A 75 -2.56 9.76 5.73
N ASP A 76 -2.11 10.21 6.90
CA ASP A 76 -1.43 11.51 7.02
C ASP A 76 0.01 11.45 6.50
N ASN A 77 0.63 10.27 6.46
CA ASN A 77 2.07 10.13 6.21
C ASN A 77 2.43 9.31 4.97
N VAL A 78 1.47 8.67 4.31
CA VAL A 78 1.70 7.94 3.07
C VAL A 78 1.92 8.93 1.91
N SER A 79 2.97 8.71 1.11
CA SER A 79 3.32 9.52 -0.06
C SER A 79 3.03 8.81 -1.38
N VAL A 80 3.06 7.47 -1.39
CA VAL A 80 2.64 6.66 -2.53
C VAL A 80 1.80 5.51 -2.01
N TRP A 81 0.63 5.31 -2.59
CA TRP A 81 -0.18 4.12 -2.33
C TRP A 81 -0.90 3.68 -3.60
N ARG A 82 -0.40 2.61 -4.24
CA ARG A 82 -0.93 2.10 -5.50
C ARG A 82 -1.21 0.61 -5.44
N LEU A 83 -2.30 0.19 -6.05
CA LEU A 83 -2.60 -1.20 -6.34
C LEU A 83 -2.48 -1.39 -7.84
N CYS A 84 -1.59 -2.27 -8.29
CA CYS A 84 -1.39 -2.55 -9.71
C CYS A 84 -1.84 -3.97 -10.01
N ASP A 85 -2.58 -4.14 -11.10
CA ASP A 85 -3.01 -5.42 -11.64
C ASP A 85 -2.47 -5.59 -13.06
N SER A 86 -2.15 -6.81 -13.46
CA SER A 86 -1.60 -7.16 -14.77
C SER A 86 -2.37 -8.30 -15.46
N ASP A 87 -3.54 -8.68 -14.96
CA ASP A 87 -4.22 -9.92 -15.42
C ASP A 87 -4.88 -9.81 -16.80
N ASP A 88 -5.10 -8.61 -17.35
CA ASP A 88 -5.90 -8.41 -18.57
C ASP A 88 -5.13 -7.80 -19.78
N SER A 89 -3.80 -7.63 -19.71
CA SER A 89 -3.05 -7.02 -20.81
C SER A 89 -2.31 -8.04 -21.68
N ASP A 90 -2.48 -7.91 -23.01
CA ASP A 90 -1.66 -8.62 -24.00
C ASP A 90 -0.18 -8.15 -24.00
N SER A 91 0.13 -7.09 -23.24
CA SER A 91 1.47 -6.53 -23.07
C SER A 91 1.98 -6.76 -21.65
N PRO A 92 3.13 -7.43 -21.47
CA PRO A 92 3.69 -7.74 -20.14
C PRO A 92 4.07 -6.50 -19.30
N ASP A 93 4.06 -5.30 -19.92
CA ASP A 93 4.39 -4.03 -19.27
C ASP A 93 3.15 -3.17 -18.92
N ASP A 94 1.94 -3.62 -19.28
CA ASP A 94 0.71 -2.84 -19.09
C ASP A 94 0.00 -3.24 -17.79
N PHE A 95 0.30 -2.51 -16.71
CA PHE A 95 -0.37 -2.68 -15.43
C PHE A 95 -1.52 -1.68 -15.29
N ASN A 96 -2.72 -2.15 -14.99
CA ASN A 96 -3.79 -1.29 -14.52
C ASN A 96 -3.45 -0.82 -13.10
N GLU A 97 -3.05 0.44 -12.95
CA GLU A 97 -2.68 1.03 -11.66
C GLU A 97 -3.83 1.86 -11.07
N GLU A 98 -4.30 1.46 -9.89
CA GLU A 98 -5.21 2.24 -9.06
C GLU A 98 -4.42 3.07 -8.04
N ASP A 99 -4.47 4.40 -8.15
CA ASP A 99 -3.94 5.31 -7.13
C ASP A 99 -4.92 5.43 -5.96
N LEU A 100 -4.70 4.57 -4.97
CA LEU A 100 -5.51 4.51 -3.75
C LEU A 100 -5.37 5.77 -2.91
N LEU A 101 -4.20 6.43 -2.92
CA LEU A 101 -4.00 7.65 -2.14
C LEU A 101 -4.91 8.77 -2.65
N THR A 102 -4.83 9.05 -3.95
CA THR A 102 -5.65 10.08 -4.61
C THR A 102 -7.13 9.77 -4.43
N HIS A 103 -7.56 8.52 -4.69
CA HIS A 103 -8.95 8.08 -4.51
C HIS A 103 -9.50 8.40 -3.11
N TYR A 104 -8.75 8.07 -2.06
CA TYR A 104 -9.22 8.26 -0.68
C TYR A 104 -9.10 9.71 -0.19
N GLN A 105 -8.16 10.49 -0.72
CA GLN A 105 -8.07 11.93 -0.44
C GLN A 105 -9.28 12.67 -1.03
N GLU A 106 -9.60 12.44 -2.30
CA GLU A 106 -10.77 13.03 -2.97
C GLU A 106 -12.08 12.67 -2.28
N LYS A 107 -12.23 11.38 -1.91
CA LYS A 107 -13.42 10.91 -1.20
C LYS A 107 -13.60 11.54 0.18
N THR A 108 -12.50 11.91 0.84
CA THR A 108 -12.54 12.61 2.12
C THR A 108 -12.88 14.09 1.91
N ALA A 109 -12.31 14.72 0.88
CA ALA A 109 -12.61 16.11 0.52
C ALA A 109 -14.08 16.32 0.12
N MET A 110 -14.71 15.36 -0.58
CA MET A 110 -16.13 15.42 -0.94
C MET A 110 -17.09 15.24 0.25
N ARG A 111 -16.58 14.83 1.41
CA ARG A 111 -17.39 14.60 2.64
C ARG A 111 -17.22 15.71 3.68
N ALA A 112 -16.29 16.65 3.46
CA ALA A 112 -16.03 17.81 4.31
C ALA A 112 -16.88 19.00 3.87
#